data_AF-A0A7I0EHQ3-F1
#
_entry.id   AF-A0A7I0EHQ3-F1
#
_cell.length_a   1.000
_cell.length_b   1.000
_cell.length_c   1.000
_cell.angle_alpha   90.00
_cell.angle_beta   90.00
_cell.angle_gamma   90.00
#
_symmetry.space_group_name_H-M   'P 1'
#
loop_
_entity.id
_entity.type
_entity.pdbx_description
1 polymer ?
#
loop_
_entity_poly.entity_id
_entity_poly.type
_entity_poly.pdbx_seq_one_letter_code
_entity_poly.pdbx_strand_id
1 'polypeptide(L)'
;MKLATETLGCDFYTVANMFATPVRDTVQLARIGSTADGWIKARGYLEACVDQPEITDALLAFGVVPPTGSARLHFKDQADWIQEKLLTRGIRTWMVGGRPAHPSRWQRETHRLMPGVDFRIALAHLLTESSSTD
;
A
#
# COMPACT_ATOMS: atom_id res chain seq x y z
N MET A 1 1.74 -11.26 -0.16
CA MET A 1 0.27 -11.08 -0.19
C MET A 1 -0.44 -12.21 0.51
N LYS A 2 -0.36 -13.46 0.03
CA LYS A 2 -0.97 -14.64 0.69
C LYS A 2 -0.86 -14.66 2.23
N LEU A 3 0.34 -14.52 2.79
CA LEU A 3 0.54 -14.49 4.24
C LEU A 3 -0.21 -13.33 4.94
N ALA A 4 -0.24 -12.14 4.34
CA ALA A 4 -0.98 -11.00 4.90
C ALA A 4 -2.49 -11.24 4.83
N THR A 5 -2.99 -11.78 3.72
CA THR A 5 -4.39 -12.18 3.56
C THR A 5 -4.83 -13.18 4.64
N GLU A 6 -4.03 -14.23 4.85
CA GLU A 6 -4.27 -15.24 5.89
C GLU A 6 -4.21 -14.64 7.30
N THR A 7 -3.26 -13.73 7.55
CA THR A 7 -3.12 -13.03 8.85
C THR A 7 -4.33 -12.17 9.16
N LEU A 8 -4.85 -11.45 8.17
CA LEU A 8 -5.98 -10.54 8.33
C LEU A 8 -7.34 -11.27 8.30
N GLY A 9 -7.36 -12.59 8.06
CA GLY A 9 -8.58 -13.38 7.99
C GLY A 9 -9.44 -13.09 6.76
N CYS A 10 -8.85 -12.62 5.67
CA CYS A 10 -9.56 -12.35 4.42
C CYS A 10 -9.62 -13.61 3.54
N ASP A 11 -10.75 -13.83 2.86
CA ASP A 11 -10.91 -14.98 1.95
C ASP A 11 -10.21 -14.79 0.60
N PHE A 12 -10.14 -13.54 0.13
CA PHE A 12 -9.53 -13.18 -1.14
C PHE A 12 -8.80 -11.84 -1.04
N TYR A 13 -8.02 -11.52 -2.06
CA TYR A 13 -7.40 -10.21 -2.22
C TYR A 13 -7.26 -9.85 -3.70
N THR A 14 -7.29 -8.54 -3.96
CA THR A 14 -6.94 -7.97 -5.26
C THR A 14 -5.77 -7.01 -5.06
N VAL A 15 -4.84 -6.96 -6.00
CA VAL A 15 -3.71 -6.03 -5.98
C VAL A 15 -3.98 -4.90 -6.97
N ALA A 16 -3.98 -3.67 -6.47
CA ALA A 16 -4.07 -2.47 -7.29
C ALA A 16 -2.80 -1.63 -7.16
N ASN A 17 -2.27 -1.18 -8.29
CA ASN A 17 -1.05 -0.39 -8.34
C ASN A 17 -1.36 1.10 -8.26
N MET A 18 -0.51 1.87 -7.56
CA MET A 18 -0.60 3.34 -7.48
C MET A 18 -0.34 4.04 -8.82
N PHE A 19 0.23 3.33 -9.80
CA PHE A 19 0.56 3.84 -11.13
C PHE A 19 0.10 2.83 -12.19
N ALA A 20 -0.40 3.32 -13.33
CA ALA A 20 -1.08 2.48 -14.33
C ALA A 20 -0.17 1.47 -15.02
N THR A 21 1.14 1.68 -14.97
CA THR A 21 2.14 0.79 -15.56
C THR A 21 2.99 0.18 -14.47
N PRO A 22 3.21 -1.15 -14.46
CA PRO A 22 4.19 -1.76 -13.58
C PRO A 22 5.56 -1.11 -13.76
N VAL A 23 6.12 -0.60 -12.67
CA VAL A 23 7.47 -0.02 -12.63
C VAL A 23 8.39 -0.94 -11.84
N ARG A 24 9.62 -1.10 -12.33
CA ARG A 24 10.64 -1.91 -11.68
C ARG A 24 11.14 -1.27 -10.39
N ASP A 25 11.32 0.05 -10.42
CA ASP A 25 11.90 0.82 -9.33
C ASP A 25 11.43 2.29 -9.33
N THR A 26 11.81 3.02 -8.28
CA THR A 26 11.46 4.42 -8.09
C THR A 26 12.17 5.36 -9.07
N VAL A 27 13.29 4.93 -9.68
CA VAL A 27 14.01 5.72 -10.69
C VAL A 27 13.21 5.72 -12.00
N GLN A 28 12.72 4.56 -12.41
CA GLN A 28 11.82 4.45 -13.55
C GLN A 28 10.54 5.25 -13.30
N LEU A 29 9.96 5.13 -12.10
CA LEU A 29 8.76 5.90 -11.72
C LEU A 29 9.01 7.41 -11.75
N ALA A 30 10.18 7.89 -11.34
CA ALA A 30 10.53 9.31 -11.43
C ALA A 30 10.54 9.82 -12.88
N ARG A 31 10.92 8.97 -13.85
CA ARG A 31 10.92 9.32 -15.27
C ARG A 31 9.54 9.28 -15.89
N ILE A 32 8.79 8.20 -15.70
CA ILE A 32 7.51 7.98 -16.40
C ILE A 32 6.31 8.55 -15.65
N GLY A 33 6.44 8.75 -14.34
CA GLY A 33 5.43 9.37 -13.49
C GLY A 33 5.59 10.88 -13.39
N SER A 34 6.42 11.50 -14.22
CA SER A 34 6.63 12.95 -14.22
C SER A 34 5.43 13.74 -14.72
N THR A 35 4.49 13.08 -15.42
CA THR A 35 3.21 13.61 -15.88
C THR A 35 2.05 12.92 -15.15
N ALA A 36 0.88 13.56 -15.14
CA ALA A 36 -0.29 13.07 -14.43
C ALA A 36 -0.95 11.83 -15.06
N ASP A 37 -0.74 11.57 -16.35
CA ASP A 37 -1.50 10.59 -17.14
C ASP A 37 -1.54 9.19 -16.52
N GLY A 38 -0.37 8.67 -16.14
CA GLY A 38 -0.26 7.33 -15.55
C GLY A 38 -0.85 7.22 -14.14
N TRP A 39 -0.91 8.34 -13.40
CA TRP A 39 -1.54 8.41 -12.08
C TRP A 39 -3.07 8.47 -12.21
N ILE A 40 -3.58 9.35 -13.07
CA ILE A 40 -5.01 9.49 -13.36
C ILE A 40 -5.57 8.17 -13.91
N LYS A 41 -4.87 7.53 -14.85
CA LYS A 41 -5.28 6.23 -15.39
C LYS A 41 -5.35 5.15 -14.30
N ALA A 42 -4.48 5.19 -13.30
CA ALA A 42 -4.52 4.25 -12.17
C ALA A 42 -5.75 4.48 -11.28
N ARG A 43 -6.21 5.74 -11.14
CA ARG A 43 -7.37 6.07 -10.28
C ARG A 43 -8.63 5.32 -10.69
N GLY A 44 -8.92 5.18 -11.97
CA GLY A 44 -10.11 4.45 -12.42
C GLY A 44 -10.13 3.00 -11.95
N TYR A 45 -8.99 2.30 -11.99
CA TYR A 45 -8.90 0.93 -11.49
C TYR A 45 -8.92 0.88 -9.95
N LEU A 46 -8.22 1.80 -9.28
CA LEU A 46 -8.23 1.89 -7.81
C LEU A 46 -9.64 2.17 -7.27
N GLU A 47 -10.38 3.07 -7.90
CA GLU A 47 -11.76 3.41 -7.54
C GLU A 47 -12.68 2.21 -7.75
N ALA A 48 -12.58 1.51 -8.88
CA ALA A 48 -13.33 0.28 -9.12
C ALA A 48 -13.01 -0.84 -8.11
N CYS A 49 -11.80 -0.87 -7.53
CA CYS A 49 -11.48 -1.78 -6.43
C CYS A 49 -12.10 -1.32 -5.11
N VAL A 50 -12.01 -0.03 -4.79
CA VAL A 50 -12.53 0.55 -3.54
C VAL A 50 -14.07 0.50 -3.49
N ASP A 51 -14.73 0.65 -4.63
CA ASP A 51 -16.20 0.69 -4.69
C ASP A 51 -16.87 -0.68 -4.62
N GLN A 52 -16.11 -1.77 -4.75
CA GLN A 52 -16.61 -3.13 -4.60
C GLN A 52 -17.21 -3.32 -3.19
N PRO A 53 -18.49 -3.73 -3.07
CA PRO A 53 -19.15 -3.90 -1.77
C PRO A 53 -18.47 -4.91 -0.83
N GLU A 54 -17.77 -5.90 -1.40
CA GLU A 54 -17.11 -6.96 -0.65
C GLU A 54 -15.75 -6.53 -0.06
N ILE A 55 -15.24 -5.34 -0.45
CA ILE A 55 -13.95 -4.84 0.04
C ILE A 55 -14.15 -4.06 1.33
N THR A 56 -13.76 -4.68 2.45
CA THR A 56 -13.82 -4.10 3.80
C THR A 56 -12.46 -3.65 4.33
N ASP A 57 -11.38 -4.16 3.74
CA ASP A 57 -10.01 -3.99 4.23
C ASP A 57 -9.06 -3.60 3.08
N ALA A 58 -8.14 -2.68 3.36
CA ALA A 58 -7.11 -2.24 2.41
C ALA A 58 -5.72 -2.30 3.03
N LEU A 59 -4.81 -3.06 2.43
CA LEU A 59 -3.41 -3.10 2.83
C LEU A 59 -2.57 -2.15 1.96
N LEU A 60 -2.11 -1.05 2.55
CA LEU A 60 -1.27 -0.08 1.86
C LEU A 60 0.20 -0.55 1.86
N ALA A 61 0.75 -0.75 0.65
CA ALA A 61 2.08 -1.33 0.47
C ALA A 61 2.84 -0.73 -0.75
N PHE A 62 2.69 0.56 -1.01
CA PHE A 62 3.25 1.22 -2.20
C PHE A 62 4.68 1.78 -2.04
N GLY A 63 5.28 1.64 -0.86
CA GLY A 63 6.61 2.14 -0.54
C GLY A 63 6.59 3.47 0.23
N VAL A 64 7.61 3.65 1.10
CA VAL A 64 7.76 4.85 1.94
C VAL A 64 8.68 5.91 1.33
N VAL A 65 9.44 5.55 0.30
CA VAL A 65 10.35 6.47 -0.39
C VAL A 65 9.64 6.99 -1.63
N PRO A 66 9.30 8.30 -1.68
CA PRO A 66 8.69 8.87 -2.87
C PRO A 66 9.69 8.93 -4.04
N PRO A 67 9.22 8.95 -5.29
CA PRO A 67 10.07 9.26 -6.44
C PRO A 67 10.60 10.70 -6.35
N THR A 68 11.66 10.99 -7.11
CA THR A 68 12.24 12.34 -7.22
C THR A 68 11.58 13.17 -8.31
N GLY A 69 11.78 14.48 -8.30
CA GLY A 69 11.28 15.39 -9.34
C GLY A 69 9.76 15.60 -9.28
N SER A 70 9.13 15.94 -10.41
CA SER A 70 7.69 16.21 -10.50
C SER A 70 6.83 15.00 -10.11
N ALA A 71 7.32 13.78 -10.35
CA ALA A 71 6.66 12.55 -9.92
C ALA A 71 6.41 12.48 -8.42
N ARG A 72 7.22 13.19 -7.59
CA ARG A 72 7.03 13.26 -6.15
C ARG A 72 5.68 13.86 -5.77
N LEU A 73 5.27 14.92 -6.48
CA LEU A 73 4.02 15.62 -6.23
C LEU A 73 2.84 14.72 -6.60
N HIS A 74 2.87 14.14 -7.79
CA HIS A 74 1.83 13.20 -8.22
C HIS A 74 1.73 11.95 -7.33
N PHE A 75 2.85 11.41 -6.86
CA PHE A 75 2.85 10.32 -5.88
C PHE A 75 2.15 10.72 -4.59
N LYS A 76 2.47 11.91 -4.06
CA LYS A 76 1.82 12.42 -2.84
C LYS A 76 0.32 12.63 -3.07
N ASP A 77 -0.06 13.30 -4.15
CA ASP A 77 -1.47 13.56 -4.47
C ASP A 77 -2.25 12.25 -4.65
N GLN A 78 -1.64 11.23 -5.25
CA GLN A 78 -2.25 9.91 -5.40
C GLN A 78 -2.40 9.20 -4.04
N ALA A 79 -1.38 9.28 -3.17
CA ALA A 79 -1.40 8.68 -1.84
C ALA A 79 -2.44 9.35 -0.93
N ASP A 80 -2.56 10.67 -0.97
CA ASP A 80 -3.56 11.41 -0.22
C ASP A 80 -4.97 11.07 -0.73
N TRP A 81 -5.16 11.08 -2.07
CA TRP A 81 -6.43 10.73 -2.71
C TRP A 81 -6.95 9.33 -2.33
N ILE A 82 -6.09 8.30 -2.39
CA ILE A 82 -6.54 6.94 -2.07
C ILE A 82 -6.85 6.79 -0.59
N GLN A 83 -6.10 7.43 0.30
CA GLN A 83 -6.39 7.41 1.74
C GLN A 83 -7.73 8.09 2.06
N GLU A 84 -8.01 9.24 1.45
CA GLU A 84 -9.30 9.92 1.58
C GLU A 84 -10.46 9.04 1.09
N LYS A 85 -10.28 8.37 -0.06
CA LYS A 85 -11.30 7.44 -0.61
C LYS A 85 -11.58 6.26 0.33
N LEU A 86 -10.53 5.62 0.84
CA LEU A 86 -10.66 4.51 1.80
C LEU A 86 -11.36 4.96 3.08
N LEU A 87 -10.98 6.11 3.62
CA LEU A 87 -11.61 6.71 4.80
C LEU A 87 -13.10 7.02 4.55
N THR A 88 -13.42 7.64 3.42
CA THR A 88 -14.81 8.00 3.05
C THR A 88 -15.71 6.77 2.92
N ARG A 89 -15.16 5.65 2.45
CA ARG A 89 -15.89 4.37 2.35
C ARG A 89 -15.92 3.59 3.68
N GLY A 90 -15.21 4.05 4.71
CA GLY A 90 -15.08 3.32 5.98
C GLY A 90 -14.29 2.01 5.85
N ILE A 91 -13.41 1.91 4.86
CA ILE A 91 -12.56 0.72 4.66
C ILE A 91 -11.44 0.72 5.69
N ARG A 92 -11.29 -0.40 6.41
CA ARG A 92 -10.23 -0.56 7.39
C ARG A 92 -8.88 -0.60 6.70
N THR A 93 -7.98 0.27 7.10
CA THR A 93 -6.66 0.39 6.45
C THR A 93 -5.57 -0.27 7.29
N TRP A 94 -4.74 -1.06 6.64
CA TRP A 94 -3.64 -1.80 7.22
C TRP A 94 -2.31 -1.35 6.63
N MET A 95 -1.27 -1.40 7.45
CA MET A 95 0.10 -1.10 7.08
C MET A 95 1.05 -2.01 7.87
N VAL A 96 2.23 -2.30 7.33
CA VAL A 96 3.24 -3.06 8.09
C VAL A 96 4.06 -2.09 8.93
N GLY A 97 3.85 -2.11 10.25
CA GLY A 97 4.54 -1.23 11.18
C GLY A 97 4.19 0.24 10.99
N GLY A 98 2.89 0.53 10.79
CA GLY A 98 2.35 1.88 10.68
C GLY A 98 2.79 2.66 9.43
N ARG A 99 3.37 2.00 8.42
CA ARG A 99 3.80 2.65 7.18
C ARG A 99 3.51 1.82 5.93
N PRO A 100 3.30 2.43 4.76
CA PRO A 100 2.98 1.71 3.52
C PRO A 100 4.23 1.06 2.92
N ALA A 101 4.98 0.28 3.69
CA ALA A 101 6.20 -0.37 3.24
C ALA A 101 5.92 -1.33 2.08
N HIS A 102 6.74 -1.24 1.04
CA HIS A 102 6.62 -2.14 -0.10
C HIS A 102 6.86 -3.60 0.32
N PRO A 103 6.16 -4.60 -0.24
CA PRO A 103 6.26 -6.00 0.20
C PRO A 103 7.68 -6.56 0.13
N SER A 104 8.47 -6.16 -0.87
CA SER A 104 9.89 -6.54 -0.98
C SER A 104 10.76 -6.02 0.16
N ARG A 105 10.27 -5.10 0.99
CA ARG A 105 10.95 -4.55 2.16
C ARG A 105 10.37 -5.05 3.47
N TRP A 106 9.26 -5.80 3.49
CA TRP A 106 8.61 -6.25 4.74
C TRP A 106 9.57 -7.03 5.63
N GLN A 107 10.35 -7.97 5.11
CA GLN A 107 11.32 -8.71 5.93
C GLN A 107 12.34 -7.80 6.61
N ARG A 108 12.79 -6.76 5.91
CA ARG A 108 13.69 -5.75 6.49
C ARG A 108 12.96 -4.90 7.54
N GLU A 109 11.69 -4.57 7.31
CA GLU A 109 10.88 -3.81 8.25
C GLU A 109 10.59 -4.57 9.53
N THR A 110 10.14 -5.82 9.42
CA THR A 110 9.89 -6.68 10.57
C THR A 110 11.17 -6.90 11.37
N HIS A 111 12.31 -7.13 10.70
CA HIS A 111 13.59 -7.29 11.40
C HIS A 111 14.04 -6.00 12.12
N ARG A 112 13.79 -4.83 11.51
CA ARG A 112 14.12 -3.53 12.12
C ARG A 112 13.28 -3.25 13.35
N LEU A 113 11.98 -3.58 13.32
CA LEU A 113 11.03 -3.30 14.40
C LEU A 113 11.01 -4.39 15.48
N MET A 114 11.28 -5.64 15.11
CA MET A 114 11.25 -6.81 15.99
C MET A 114 12.48 -7.70 15.73
N PRO A 115 13.68 -7.26 16.12
CA PRO A 115 14.90 -8.01 15.88
C PRO A 115 14.86 -9.36 16.60
N GLY A 116 15.31 -10.43 15.92
CA GLY A 116 15.35 -11.79 16.46
C GLY A 116 14.02 -12.55 16.45
N VAL A 117 12.92 -11.91 16.05
CA VAL A 117 11.60 -12.56 15.90
C VAL A 117 11.47 -13.14 14.49
N ASP A 118 10.85 -14.33 14.37
CA ASP A 118 10.54 -14.93 13.07
C ASP A 118 9.70 -13.98 12.19
N PHE A 119 9.98 -13.97 10.89
CA PHE A 119 9.33 -13.07 9.94
C PHE A 119 7.80 -13.18 9.95
N ARG A 120 7.24 -14.40 10.02
CA ARG A 120 5.78 -14.58 9.97
C ARG A 120 5.12 -14.06 11.23
N ILE A 121 5.73 -14.33 12.38
CA ILE A 121 5.25 -13.85 13.69
C ILE A 121 5.32 -12.32 13.74
N ALA A 122 6.46 -11.74 13.35
CA ALA A 122 6.64 -10.30 13.36
C ALA A 122 5.71 -9.59 12.36
N LEU A 123 5.53 -10.14 11.16
CA LEU A 123 4.60 -9.59 10.18
C LEU A 123 3.16 -9.62 10.69
N ALA A 124 2.74 -10.73 11.31
CA ALA A 124 1.40 -10.87 11.84
C ALA A 124 1.12 -9.81 12.92
N HIS A 125 2.04 -9.68 13.88
CA HIS A 125 1.96 -8.70 14.94
C HIS A 125 1.89 -7.26 14.43
N LEU A 126 2.79 -6.89 13.50
CA LEU A 126 2.87 -5.53 12.96
C LEU A 126 1.70 -5.14 12.05
N LEU A 127 1.02 -6.13 11.45
CA LEU A 127 -0.23 -5.90 10.73
C LEU A 127 -1.37 -5.66 11.73
N THR A 128 -1.51 -6.49 12.76
CA THR A 128 -2.62 -6.39 13.72
C THR A 128 -2.54 -5.15 14.61
N GLU A 129 -1.35 -4.76 15.08
CA GLU A 129 -1.19 -3.57 15.93
C GLU A 129 -1.47 -2.26 15.18
N SER A 130 -1.25 -2.23 13.87
CA SER A 130 -1.52 -1.05 13.04
C SER A 130 -3.02 -0.73 12.92
N SER A 131 -3.92 -1.65 13.34
CA SER A 131 -5.37 -1.40 13.40
C SER A 131 -5.87 -0.85 14.73
N SER A 132 -5.04 -0.83 15.77
CA SER A 132 -5.43 -0.42 17.13
C SER A 132 -5.24 1.06 17.39
N THR A 133 -5.12 1.89 16.35
CA THR A 133 -5.10 3.35 16.50
C THR A 133 -6.45 3.92 16.08
N ASP A 134 -7.43 3.75 16.96
CA ASP A 134 -8.61 4.60 17.14
C ASP A 134 -9.06 4.50 18.62
#